data_AF-F6ZFS7-F1
#
_entry.id   AF-F6ZFS7-F1
#
_cell.length_a   1.000
_cell.length_b   1.000
_cell.length_c   1.000
_cell.angle_alpha   90.00
_cell.angle_beta   90.00
_cell.angle_gamma   90.00
#
_symmetry.space_group_name_H-M   'P 1'
#
loop_
_entity.id
_entity.type
_entity.pdbx_description
1 polymer ?
#
loop_
_entity_poly.entity_id
_entity_poly.type
_entity_poly.pdbx_seq_one_letter_code
_entity_poly.pdbx_strand_id
1 'polypeptide(L)'
;LRLARGQPPDLSKRLDSSVSFKHPKHVELGVVVDHLRFKFKNHNVSEVLRETLIIINFMDSFYEPLNADISLSAIEIWTESNLINVDYKDLLEVFLEFQAWQVTHWLPRAHYDHAHFFAFQKYDDTLGWANVASVCSRTELMASTTSQRGLNLIMDAVLVAHELGHSLGMLHDGQDCKCAQKTCIMNAVNAYADHFSNCSSQSYFDFVTSGAECLNNFPQEVVEPKCGNKLVEKGEECDCGTKKECQEDPCCQPNCKMRPGAKCTSGLCCEQCQLLPAGKICREKQNECDLEEFCNGTTPLCPEDVYVQDGTLCSDDGHCYHKGCYLHLRQCQNIFGLQAKNAPLRCYREINTKGDRFGNCGISQNRYMKCAVEDVLCGRVQCTNVKATPPMPDHTTLIQTHLKEINIMCWGLDYHISLIAMGLQDIGAVKDGTSCGPGMICINRTCQKASFLHYDFSHLPQT
;
A
#
# COMPACT_ATOMS: atom_id res chain seq x y z
N LEU A 1 10.63 11.50 -12.94
CA LEU A 1 11.96 11.71 -12.33
C LEU A 1 11.76 12.22 -10.92
N ARG A 2 11.64 11.35 -9.90
CA ARG A 2 11.62 11.77 -8.48
C ARG A 2 12.90 11.24 -7.80
N LEU A 3 13.58 12.14 -7.08
CA LEU A 3 14.74 11.88 -6.23
C LEU A 3 14.23 11.55 -4.82
N ALA A 4 14.75 10.49 -4.22
CA ALA A 4 14.42 10.08 -2.85
C ALA A 4 15.05 11.03 -1.80
N ARG A 5 14.32 11.32 -0.70
CA ARG A 5 14.80 11.26 0.71
C ARG A 5 13.89 11.97 1.74
N GLY A 6 13.67 11.29 2.89
CA GLY A 6 13.92 11.82 4.25
C GLY A 6 12.73 12.12 5.19
N GLN A 7 12.53 11.28 6.23
CA GLN A 7 11.73 11.50 7.47
C GLN A 7 12.58 12.11 8.63
N PRO A 8 12.09 12.31 9.90
CA PRO A 8 10.94 13.05 10.48
C PRO A 8 11.36 13.94 11.72
N PRO A 9 10.45 14.62 12.50
CA PRO A 9 10.04 14.12 13.84
C PRO A 9 8.63 14.55 14.40
N ASP A 10 8.25 13.89 15.52
CA ASP A 10 6.98 13.68 16.28
C ASP A 10 6.54 14.83 17.25
N LEU A 11 5.26 15.00 17.67
CA LEU A 11 4.72 14.48 18.97
C LEU A 11 3.20 14.70 19.24
N SER A 12 2.63 13.67 19.89
CA SER A 12 1.24 13.26 20.21
C SER A 12 0.46 13.90 21.39
N LYS A 13 -0.91 13.78 21.38
CA LYS A 13 -1.85 13.15 22.38
C LYS A 13 -3.25 13.82 22.33
N ARG A 14 -4.41 13.15 22.24
CA ARG A 14 -4.92 12.00 23.04
C ARG A 14 -6.26 11.49 22.45
N LEU A 15 -6.39 10.15 22.44
CA LEU A 15 -7.54 9.26 22.19
C LEU A 15 -7.64 8.62 20.80
N ASP A 16 -6.74 8.86 19.87
CA ASP A 16 -7.28 8.93 18.52
C ASP A 16 -6.76 7.84 17.58
N SER A 17 -7.67 7.45 16.70
CA SER A 17 -7.43 6.99 15.32
C SER A 17 -6.28 7.75 14.57
N SER A 18 -5.78 8.86 15.15
CA SER A 18 -4.54 9.65 14.94
C SER A 18 -3.19 8.98 14.62
N VAL A 19 -3.09 7.74 14.14
CA VAL A 19 -1.81 7.25 13.58
C VAL A 19 -1.92 6.82 12.11
N SER A 20 -3.15 6.79 11.57
CA SER A 20 -3.36 6.67 10.12
C SER A 20 -2.67 7.81 9.36
N PHE A 21 -2.74 9.05 9.86
CA PHE A 21 -2.18 10.22 9.17
C PHE A 21 -0.64 10.25 9.07
N LYS A 22 0.08 9.49 9.91
CA LYS A 22 1.56 9.46 9.87
C LYS A 22 2.09 8.77 8.60
N HIS A 23 1.23 8.06 7.90
CA HIS A 23 1.56 7.32 6.69
C HIS A 23 1.06 8.12 5.49
N PRO A 24 1.87 8.25 4.42
CA PRO A 24 1.46 8.92 3.21
C PRO A 24 0.09 8.43 2.73
N LYS A 25 -0.74 9.36 2.28
CA LYS A 25 -1.99 9.05 1.59
C LYS A 25 -1.79 9.18 0.10
N HIS A 26 -2.27 8.22 -0.67
CA HIS A 26 -2.16 8.23 -2.12
C HIS A 26 -3.56 8.42 -2.69
N VAL A 27 -3.77 9.52 -3.41
CA VAL A 27 -5.03 9.78 -4.11
C VAL A 27 -4.83 9.42 -5.57
N GLU A 28 -5.56 8.40 -6.03
CA GLU A 28 -5.69 8.04 -7.44
C GLU A 28 -6.75 8.93 -8.09
N LEU A 29 -6.32 9.98 -8.77
CA LEU A 29 -7.21 10.94 -9.41
C LEU A 29 -7.57 10.51 -10.83
N GLY A 30 -8.87 10.39 -11.11
CA GLY A 30 -9.40 10.35 -12.46
C GLY A 30 -9.73 11.76 -12.96
N VAL A 31 -9.23 12.16 -14.13
CA VAL A 31 -9.60 13.45 -14.75
C VAL A 31 -10.36 13.27 -16.06
N VAL A 32 -11.49 13.98 -16.22
CA VAL A 32 -12.22 14.09 -17.48
C VAL A 32 -12.17 15.53 -17.98
N VAL A 33 -11.83 15.70 -19.26
CA VAL A 33 -11.72 17.00 -19.91
C VAL A 33 -12.77 17.12 -21.01
N ASP A 34 -13.53 18.20 -20.96
CA ASP A 34 -14.60 18.45 -21.91
C ASP A 34 -14.08 18.68 -23.35
N HIS A 35 -15.02 18.59 -24.29
CA HIS A 35 -14.77 18.76 -25.72
C HIS A 35 -14.41 20.21 -26.09
N LEU A 36 -14.86 21.19 -25.31
CA LEU A 36 -14.60 22.59 -25.58
C LEU A 36 -13.14 22.96 -25.33
N ARG A 37 -12.50 22.39 -24.30
CA ARG A 37 -11.05 22.52 -24.08
C ARG A 37 -10.25 21.87 -25.20
N PHE A 38 -10.67 20.71 -25.69
CA PHE A 38 -10.05 20.06 -26.85
C PHE A 38 -10.09 20.95 -28.10
N LYS A 39 -11.25 21.56 -28.39
CA LYS A 39 -11.41 22.55 -29.46
C LYS A 39 -10.52 23.77 -29.25
N PHE A 40 -10.48 24.32 -28.03
CA PHE A 40 -9.66 25.48 -27.68
C PHE A 40 -8.17 25.22 -27.91
N LYS A 41 -7.70 23.97 -27.74
CA LYS A 41 -6.33 23.54 -28.03
C LYS A 41 -6.12 23.05 -29.46
N ASN A 42 -6.89 23.57 -30.40
CA ASN A 42 -6.78 23.24 -31.83
C ASN A 42 -6.86 21.73 -32.10
N HIS A 43 -7.73 21.02 -31.36
CA HIS A 43 -7.92 19.58 -31.51
C HIS A 43 -6.64 18.76 -31.23
N ASN A 44 -5.79 19.25 -30.32
CA ASN A 44 -4.54 18.60 -29.96
C ASN A 44 -4.63 17.93 -28.58
N VAL A 45 -4.78 16.60 -28.60
CA VAL A 45 -4.85 15.77 -27.38
C VAL A 45 -3.59 15.92 -26.53
N SER A 46 -2.41 15.99 -27.14
CA SER A 46 -1.13 16.08 -26.42
C SER A 46 -1.01 17.38 -25.64
N GLU A 47 -1.49 18.51 -26.18
CA GLU A 47 -1.47 19.79 -25.47
C GLU A 47 -2.47 19.83 -24.32
N VAL A 48 -3.68 19.26 -24.50
CA VAL A 48 -4.66 19.11 -23.42
C VAL A 48 -4.08 18.25 -22.30
N LEU A 49 -3.51 17.08 -22.64
CA LEU A 49 -2.88 16.19 -21.68
C LEU A 49 -1.74 16.87 -20.93
N ARG A 50 -0.88 17.61 -21.64
CA ARG A 50 0.25 18.33 -21.04
C ARG A 50 -0.21 19.35 -20.01
N GLU A 51 -1.25 20.14 -20.30
CA GLU A 51 -1.77 21.12 -19.35
C GLU A 51 -2.43 20.45 -18.14
N THR A 52 -3.20 19.39 -18.35
CA THR A 52 -3.78 18.60 -17.26
C THR A 52 -2.69 18.07 -16.33
N LEU A 53 -1.60 17.53 -16.88
CA LEU A 53 -0.47 17.07 -16.08
C LEU A 53 0.20 18.20 -15.30
N ILE A 54 0.34 19.39 -15.88
CA ILE A 54 0.90 20.55 -15.17
C ILE A 54 0.01 20.94 -13.97
N ILE A 55 -1.30 21.00 -14.17
CA ILE A 55 -2.28 21.31 -13.12
C ILE A 55 -2.16 20.30 -11.97
N ILE A 56 -2.13 19.00 -12.29
CA ILE A 56 -2.04 17.92 -11.29
C ILE A 56 -0.70 17.98 -10.54
N ASN A 57 0.42 18.26 -11.22
CA ASN A 57 1.72 18.39 -10.55
C ASN A 57 1.77 19.57 -9.56
N PHE A 58 1.13 20.70 -9.89
CA PHE A 58 1.00 21.80 -8.93
C PHE A 58 0.11 21.39 -7.75
N MET A 59 -1.03 20.75 -8.03
CA MET A 59 -1.91 20.28 -6.98
C MET A 59 -1.20 19.29 -6.04
N ASP A 60 -0.49 18.31 -6.56
CA ASP A 60 0.32 17.36 -5.80
C ASP A 60 1.29 18.08 -4.84
N SER A 61 1.97 19.12 -5.32
CA SER A 61 2.84 19.94 -4.45
C SER A 61 2.11 20.67 -3.32
N PHE A 62 0.83 21.01 -3.49
CA PHE A 62 0.03 21.63 -2.43
C PHE A 62 -0.40 20.64 -1.34
N TYR A 63 -0.48 19.35 -1.67
CA TYR A 63 -0.88 18.27 -0.76
C TYR A 63 0.32 17.63 -0.04
N GLU A 64 1.54 17.83 -0.52
CA GLU A 64 2.78 17.35 0.12
C GLU A 64 2.87 17.70 1.63
N PRO A 65 2.55 18.93 2.10
CA PRO A 65 2.59 19.26 3.53
C PRO A 65 1.58 18.47 4.39
N LEU A 66 0.54 17.90 3.78
CA LEU A 66 -0.44 17.03 4.43
C LEU A 66 -0.04 15.56 4.39
N ASN A 67 1.15 15.24 3.88
CA ASN A 67 1.63 13.88 3.65
C ASN A 67 0.67 13.11 2.73
N ALA A 68 0.21 13.76 1.67
CA ALA A 68 -0.63 13.17 0.64
C ALA A 68 0.00 13.36 -0.75
N ASP A 69 0.09 12.28 -1.51
CA ASP A 69 0.51 12.27 -2.90
C ASP A 69 -0.73 12.21 -3.80
N ILE A 70 -0.75 13.05 -4.83
CA ILE A 70 -1.81 13.00 -5.84
C ILE A 70 -1.23 12.45 -7.15
N SER A 71 -1.83 11.38 -7.64
CA SER A 71 -1.39 10.72 -8.87
C SER A 71 -2.54 10.65 -9.88
N LEU A 72 -2.23 10.87 -11.16
CA LEU A 72 -3.20 10.68 -12.24
C LEU A 72 -3.30 9.18 -12.54
N SER A 73 -4.43 8.56 -12.18
CA SER A 73 -4.67 7.13 -12.46
C SER A 73 -5.42 6.90 -13.78
N ALA A 74 -6.31 7.82 -14.15
CA ALA A 74 -7.10 7.74 -15.37
C ALA A 74 -7.33 9.12 -15.98
N ILE A 75 -7.33 9.21 -17.31
CA ILE A 75 -7.71 10.43 -18.02
C ILE A 75 -8.63 10.12 -19.20
N GLU A 76 -9.69 10.91 -19.37
CA GLU A 76 -10.56 10.86 -20.54
C GLU A 76 -10.74 12.27 -21.14
N ILE A 77 -10.48 12.40 -22.44
CA ILE A 77 -10.64 13.66 -23.18
C ILE A 77 -11.72 13.44 -24.22
N TRP A 78 -12.80 14.23 -24.16
CA TRP A 78 -13.92 14.09 -25.08
C TRP A 78 -13.61 14.73 -26.44
N THR A 79 -13.02 13.96 -27.36
CA THR A 79 -12.54 14.46 -28.65
C THR A 79 -13.63 14.61 -29.72
N GLU A 80 -14.74 13.88 -29.62
CA GLU A 80 -15.84 13.92 -30.59
C GLU A 80 -16.95 14.90 -30.18
N SER A 81 -17.50 14.75 -28.97
CA SER A 81 -18.52 15.62 -28.38
C SER A 81 -18.55 15.44 -26.86
N ASN A 82 -19.16 16.38 -26.14
CA ASN A 82 -19.41 16.19 -24.71
C ASN A 82 -20.39 15.01 -24.50
N LEU A 83 -20.09 14.16 -23.51
CA LEU A 83 -20.93 13.01 -23.17
C LEU A 83 -22.00 13.33 -22.10
N ILE A 84 -21.94 14.54 -21.54
CA ILE A 84 -22.97 15.14 -20.70
C ILE A 84 -23.34 16.52 -21.23
N ASN A 85 -24.48 17.05 -20.81
CA ASN A 85 -24.83 18.43 -21.11
C ASN A 85 -24.01 19.40 -20.23
N VAL A 86 -23.20 20.24 -20.87
CA VAL A 86 -22.38 21.25 -20.21
C VAL A 86 -22.90 22.68 -20.40
N ASP A 87 -23.96 22.86 -21.17
CA ASP A 87 -24.51 24.16 -21.60
C ASP A 87 -25.57 24.71 -20.62
N TYR A 88 -25.54 24.24 -19.38
CA TYR A 88 -26.35 24.79 -18.30
C TYR A 88 -25.85 26.18 -17.88
N LYS A 89 -26.73 26.93 -17.23
CA LYS A 89 -26.42 28.27 -16.71
C LYS A 89 -25.53 28.21 -15.48
N ASP A 90 -25.84 27.28 -14.58
CA ASP A 90 -25.14 27.09 -13.32
C ASP A 90 -24.26 25.81 -13.42
N LEU A 91 -23.13 25.80 -12.70
CA LEU A 91 -22.17 24.70 -12.72
C LEU A 91 -22.72 23.48 -11.96
N LEU A 92 -23.65 23.70 -11.03
CA LEU A 92 -24.27 22.66 -10.23
C LEU A 92 -24.92 21.57 -11.09
N GLU A 93 -25.64 21.94 -12.14
CA GLU A 93 -26.29 20.97 -13.04
C GLU A 93 -25.26 20.13 -13.80
N VAL A 94 -24.16 20.76 -14.24
CA VAL A 94 -23.06 20.06 -14.89
C VAL A 94 -22.39 19.07 -13.94
N PHE A 95 -22.18 19.49 -12.68
CA PHE A 95 -21.62 18.64 -11.63
C PHE A 95 -22.50 17.41 -11.36
N LEU A 96 -23.81 17.59 -11.23
CA LEU A 96 -24.77 16.50 -11.02
C LEU A 96 -24.80 15.51 -12.19
N GLU A 97 -24.75 16.01 -13.43
CA GLU A 97 -24.68 15.16 -14.64
C GLU A 97 -23.36 14.38 -14.69
N PHE A 98 -22.23 15.02 -14.38
CA PHE A 98 -20.94 14.36 -14.32
C PHE A 98 -20.89 13.27 -13.25
N GLN A 99 -21.43 13.54 -12.07
CA GLN A 99 -21.56 12.55 -10.99
C GLN A 99 -22.31 11.30 -11.43
N ALA A 100 -23.45 11.46 -12.12
CA ALA A 100 -24.23 10.33 -12.62
C ALA A 100 -23.49 9.59 -13.75
N TRP A 101 -22.89 10.33 -14.68
CA TRP A 101 -22.16 9.76 -15.81
C TRP A 101 -20.93 8.95 -15.36
N GLN A 102 -20.12 9.47 -14.45
CA GLN A 102 -18.88 8.81 -14.04
C GLN A 102 -19.15 7.46 -13.37
N VAL A 103 -20.20 7.33 -12.57
CA VAL A 103 -20.60 6.04 -11.98
C VAL A 103 -21.09 5.04 -13.02
N THR A 104 -21.92 5.50 -13.96
CA THR A 104 -22.61 4.60 -14.90
C THR A 104 -21.74 4.21 -16.10
N HIS A 105 -20.84 5.08 -16.55
CA HIS A 105 -20.09 4.90 -17.78
C HIS A 105 -18.58 4.80 -17.59
N TRP A 106 -18.00 5.39 -16.54
CA TRP A 106 -16.55 5.48 -16.40
C TRP A 106 -15.98 4.52 -15.36
N LEU A 107 -16.56 4.50 -14.16
CA LEU A 107 -16.20 3.61 -13.06
C LEU A 107 -16.15 2.11 -13.46
N PRO A 108 -17.00 1.57 -14.37
CA PRO A 108 -16.88 0.18 -14.80
C PRO A 108 -15.61 -0.17 -15.58
N ARG A 109 -14.87 0.83 -16.07
CA ARG A 109 -13.74 0.64 -17.00
C ARG A 109 -12.48 1.44 -16.63
N ALA A 110 -12.49 2.17 -15.52
CA ALA A 110 -11.34 2.93 -15.02
C ALA A 110 -11.28 2.84 -13.49
N HIS A 111 -10.07 2.89 -12.93
CA HIS A 111 -9.83 2.84 -11.48
C HIS A 111 -9.31 4.18 -10.97
N TYR A 112 -9.95 4.72 -9.95
CA TYR A 112 -9.62 5.98 -9.30
C TYR A 112 -10.35 6.07 -7.95
N ASP A 113 -9.81 6.86 -7.04
CA ASP A 113 -10.38 7.17 -5.72
C ASP A 113 -11.32 8.37 -5.76
N HIS A 114 -11.09 9.28 -6.72
CA HIS A 114 -11.85 10.50 -6.91
C HIS A 114 -11.83 10.94 -8.39
N ALA A 115 -12.99 11.35 -8.92
CA ALA A 115 -13.15 11.84 -10.28
C ALA A 115 -13.24 13.37 -10.32
N HIS A 116 -12.55 14.01 -11.25
CA HIS A 116 -12.63 15.44 -11.46
C HIS A 116 -12.97 15.80 -12.91
N PHE A 117 -13.90 16.73 -13.11
CA PHE A 117 -14.30 17.21 -14.43
C PHE A 117 -13.85 18.66 -14.68
N PHE A 118 -13.15 18.88 -15.80
CA PHE A 118 -12.83 20.22 -16.29
C PHE A 118 -13.88 20.68 -17.30
N ALA A 119 -14.78 21.56 -16.84
CA ALA A 119 -15.78 22.22 -17.67
C ALA A 119 -15.21 23.53 -18.23
N PHE A 120 -15.03 23.62 -19.55
CA PHE A 120 -14.39 24.77 -20.20
C PHE A 120 -15.41 25.82 -20.64
N GLN A 121 -16.20 26.30 -19.69
CA GLN A 121 -17.19 27.36 -19.89
C GLN A 121 -17.29 28.27 -18.65
N LYS A 122 -18.03 29.36 -18.78
CA LYS A 122 -18.36 30.25 -17.67
C LYS A 122 -19.78 29.94 -17.19
N TYR A 123 -19.92 29.80 -15.87
CA TYR A 123 -21.19 29.59 -15.17
C TYR A 123 -21.49 30.78 -14.24
N ASP A 124 -22.75 30.93 -13.85
CA ASP A 124 -23.24 32.11 -13.11
C ASP A 124 -23.15 31.94 -11.58
N ASP A 125 -23.08 30.72 -11.06
CA ASP A 125 -23.10 30.39 -9.63
C ASP A 125 -21.70 30.39 -8.98
N THR A 126 -20.83 29.45 -9.35
CA THR A 126 -19.53 29.21 -8.71
C THR A 126 -18.46 28.78 -9.73
N LEU A 127 -17.22 28.70 -9.27
CA LEU A 127 -16.08 28.20 -10.06
C LEU A 127 -15.86 26.70 -9.87
N GLY A 128 -16.38 26.10 -8.81
CA GLY A 128 -16.22 24.67 -8.56
C GLY A 128 -17.30 24.13 -7.63
N TRP A 129 -17.53 22.82 -7.77
CA TRP A 129 -18.41 22.02 -6.93
C TRP A 129 -17.73 20.70 -6.58
N ALA A 130 -17.87 20.29 -5.33
CA ALA A 130 -17.40 19.01 -4.82
C ALA A 130 -18.33 18.51 -3.72
N ASN A 131 -18.51 17.19 -3.63
CA ASN A 131 -19.10 16.62 -2.43
C ASN A 131 -18.06 16.62 -1.31
N VAL A 132 -18.49 16.93 -0.10
CA VAL A 132 -17.61 16.92 1.07
C VAL A 132 -17.40 15.49 1.56
N ALA A 133 -16.16 15.15 1.91
CA ALA A 133 -15.80 13.86 2.52
C ALA A 133 -16.26 12.63 1.69
N SER A 134 -16.08 12.72 0.37
CA SER A 134 -16.63 11.74 -0.59
C SER A 134 -15.59 10.87 -1.28
N VAL A 135 -14.29 11.17 -1.14
CA VAL A 135 -13.22 10.29 -1.66
C VAL A 135 -13.38 8.87 -1.10
N CYS A 136 -13.06 7.85 -1.89
CA CYS A 136 -13.32 6.42 -1.61
C CYS A 136 -14.80 6.00 -1.57
N SER A 137 -15.76 6.94 -1.60
CA SER A 137 -17.17 6.59 -1.59
C SER A 137 -17.54 5.99 -2.95
N ARG A 138 -17.60 4.65 -3.05
CA ARG A 138 -18.02 3.89 -4.25
C ARG A 138 -19.49 4.11 -4.69
N THR A 139 -20.05 5.25 -4.30
CA THR A 139 -21.36 5.78 -4.70
C THR A 139 -21.16 7.02 -5.57
N GLU A 140 -22.24 7.61 -6.07
CA GLU A 140 -22.27 8.80 -6.97
C GLU A 140 -21.56 10.06 -6.44
N LEU A 141 -20.92 10.01 -5.27
CA LEU A 141 -20.46 11.18 -4.54
C LEU A 141 -18.96 11.48 -4.71
N MET A 142 -18.13 10.56 -5.19
CA MET A 142 -16.67 10.76 -5.32
C MET A 142 -16.25 11.62 -6.54
N ALA A 143 -16.92 12.75 -6.75
CA ALA A 143 -16.64 13.65 -7.86
C ALA A 143 -16.48 15.10 -7.43
N SER A 144 -15.74 15.85 -8.23
CA SER A 144 -15.78 17.30 -8.26
C SER A 144 -15.71 17.85 -9.68
N THR A 145 -16.04 19.13 -9.86
CA THR A 145 -16.06 19.81 -11.15
C THR A 145 -15.57 21.23 -11.00
N THR A 146 -14.77 21.71 -11.94
CA THR A 146 -14.31 23.10 -11.98
C THR A 146 -14.57 23.75 -13.34
N SER A 147 -14.95 25.03 -13.29
CA SER A 147 -15.06 25.93 -14.43
C SER A 147 -13.66 26.46 -14.79
N GLN A 148 -13.08 25.91 -15.86
CA GLN A 148 -11.79 26.36 -16.36
C GLN A 148 -11.96 27.38 -17.49
N ARG A 149 -11.21 28.47 -17.42
CA ARG A 149 -11.20 29.53 -18.46
C ARG A 149 -9.92 29.56 -19.28
N GLY A 150 -8.92 28.74 -18.94
CA GLY A 150 -7.66 28.63 -19.66
C GLY A 150 -6.77 29.88 -19.55
N LEU A 151 -6.95 30.68 -18.50
CA LEU A 151 -6.24 31.94 -18.30
C LEU A 151 -4.94 31.76 -17.48
N ASN A 152 -4.95 30.88 -16.47
CA ASN A 152 -3.79 30.62 -15.63
C ASN A 152 -3.86 29.21 -15.03
N LEU A 153 -2.95 28.32 -15.45
CA LEU A 153 -2.86 26.93 -14.99
C LEU A 153 -2.60 26.81 -13.48
N ILE A 154 -1.90 27.78 -12.87
CA ILE A 154 -1.68 27.78 -11.42
C ILE A 154 -2.99 28.04 -10.69
N MET A 155 -3.78 29.00 -11.15
CA MET A 155 -5.11 29.24 -10.55
C MET A 155 -6.05 28.05 -10.76
N ASP A 156 -6.00 27.42 -11.92
CA ASP A 156 -6.74 26.19 -12.17
C ASP A 156 -6.29 25.11 -11.17
N ALA A 157 -4.99 24.94 -10.91
CA ALA A 157 -4.49 23.99 -9.91
C ALA A 157 -4.95 24.31 -8.48
N VAL A 158 -4.98 25.58 -8.07
CA VAL A 158 -5.50 25.98 -6.75
C VAL A 158 -6.99 25.65 -6.64
N LEU A 159 -7.76 25.90 -7.68
CA LEU A 159 -9.19 25.62 -7.71
C LEU A 159 -9.47 24.12 -7.66
N VAL A 160 -8.75 23.31 -8.41
CA VAL A 160 -8.89 21.84 -8.36
C VAL A 160 -8.46 21.31 -7.00
N ALA A 161 -7.39 21.87 -6.41
CA ALA A 161 -6.94 21.50 -5.07
C ALA A 161 -7.99 21.85 -4.00
N HIS A 162 -8.68 22.98 -4.15
CA HIS A 162 -9.79 23.40 -3.29
C HIS A 162 -10.94 22.39 -3.34
N GLU A 163 -11.39 22.04 -4.55
CA GLU A 163 -12.49 21.10 -4.73
C GLU A 163 -12.13 19.68 -4.26
N LEU A 164 -10.90 19.22 -4.52
CA LEU A 164 -10.41 17.96 -3.95
C LEU A 164 -10.33 18.04 -2.42
N GLY A 165 -10.03 19.21 -1.87
CA GLY A 165 -9.97 19.46 -0.43
C GLY A 165 -11.32 19.20 0.23
N HIS A 166 -12.40 19.71 -0.38
CA HIS A 166 -13.76 19.35 0.03
C HIS A 166 -13.99 17.84 0.00
N SER A 167 -13.64 17.16 -1.09
CA SER A 167 -13.80 15.71 -1.20
C SER A 167 -12.95 14.92 -0.20
N LEU A 168 -11.85 15.49 0.28
CA LEU A 168 -11.03 14.98 1.37
C LEU A 168 -11.47 15.47 2.77
N GLY A 169 -12.68 16.05 2.87
CA GLY A 169 -13.34 16.41 4.11
C GLY A 169 -13.06 17.82 4.63
N MET A 170 -12.29 18.63 3.91
CA MET A 170 -11.99 20.01 4.31
C MET A 170 -13.21 20.91 4.11
N LEU A 171 -13.46 21.82 5.04
CA LEU A 171 -14.46 22.88 4.91
C LEU A 171 -13.77 24.22 4.59
N HIS A 172 -14.56 25.21 4.20
CA HIS A 172 -14.05 26.56 4.00
C HIS A 172 -13.41 27.12 5.28
N ASP A 173 -12.34 27.90 5.10
CA ASP A 173 -11.64 28.56 6.19
C ASP A 173 -12.51 29.65 6.84
N GLY A 174 -12.76 29.52 8.15
CA GLY A 174 -13.41 30.54 8.97
C GLY A 174 -12.43 31.59 9.52
N GLN A 175 -12.96 32.56 10.27
CA GLN A 175 -12.14 33.66 10.85
C GLN A 175 -11.06 33.17 11.83
N ASP A 176 -11.30 32.05 12.52
CA ASP A 176 -10.36 31.49 13.50
C ASP A 176 -9.26 30.62 12.86
N CYS A 177 -9.32 30.39 11.55
CA CYS A 177 -8.36 29.58 10.83
C CYS A 177 -7.08 30.36 10.54
N LYS A 178 -5.95 29.76 10.88
CA LYS A 178 -4.60 30.32 10.70
C LYS A 178 -4.01 29.83 9.40
N CYS A 179 -3.64 30.78 8.56
CA CYS A 179 -2.97 30.55 7.30
C CYS A 179 -1.53 31.09 7.36
N ALA A 180 -0.57 30.38 6.73
CA ALA A 180 0.80 30.86 6.59
C ALA A 180 0.89 32.11 5.69
N GLN A 181 -0.09 32.29 4.82
CA GLN A 181 -0.24 33.43 3.91
C GLN A 181 -1.55 34.21 4.21
N LYS A 182 -1.83 35.22 3.38
CA LYS A 182 -3.05 36.04 3.51
C LYS A 182 -4.33 35.24 3.23
N THR A 183 -4.24 34.28 2.30
CA THR A 183 -5.34 33.40 1.88
C THR A 183 -4.79 31.98 1.75
N CYS A 184 -5.57 31.00 2.19
CA CYS A 184 -5.28 29.58 2.08
C CYS A 184 -6.16 28.96 1.00
N ILE A 185 -5.82 27.74 0.57
CA ILE A 185 -6.51 27.05 -0.53
C ILE A 185 -8.01 26.95 -0.28
N MET A 186 -8.44 26.64 0.96
CA MET A 186 -9.87 26.52 1.33
C MET A 186 -10.56 27.86 1.61
N ASN A 187 -10.03 28.98 1.16
CA ASN A 187 -10.74 30.26 1.23
C ASN A 187 -11.99 30.22 0.34
N ALA A 188 -13.14 30.66 0.87
CA ALA A 188 -14.40 30.71 0.12
C ALA A 188 -14.35 31.65 -1.11
N VAL A 189 -13.39 32.57 -1.15
CA VAL A 189 -13.14 33.46 -2.28
C VAL A 189 -11.87 33.02 -2.99
N ASN A 190 -12.00 32.73 -4.29
CA ASN A 190 -10.88 32.30 -5.12
C ASN A 190 -9.73 33.32 -5.09
N ALA A 191 -8.55 32.86 -4.69
CA ALA A 191 -7.34 33.65 -4.55
C ALA A 191 -6.12 32.76 -4.79
N TYR A 192 -4.97 33.36 -5.15
CA TYR A 192 -3.72 32.60 -5.16
C TYR A 192 -3.42 32.10 -3.74
N ALA A 193 -3.23 30.80 -3.61
CA ALA A 193 -2.85 30.14 -2.38
C ALA A 193 -2.16 28.81 -2.72
N ASP A 194 -1.12 28.48 -1.97
CA ASP A 194 -0.31 27.27 -2.11
C ASP A 194 -0.22 26.50 -0.78
N HIS A 195 -0.97 26.93 0.23
CA HIS A 195 -1.00 26.32 1.57
C HIS A 195 -2.44 26.09 2.04
N PHE A 196 -2.64 24.98 2.75
CA PHE A 196 -3.82 24.71 3.54
C PHE A 196 -3.73 25.38 4.92
N SER A 197 -4.88 25.74 5.51
CA SER A 197 -4.92 26.30 6.85
C SER A 197 -4.82 25.20 7.91
N ASN A 198 -4.55 25.56 9.16
CA ASN A 198 -4.60 24.61 10.26
C ASN A 198 -5.98 23.94 10.41
N CYS A 199 -7.07 24.63 10.07
CA CYS A 199 -8.41 24.06 10.08
C CYS A 199 -8.58 23.01 8.99
N SER A 200 -8.14 23.33 7.76
CA SER A 200 -8.23 22.40 6.63
C SER A 200 -7.40 21.14 6.91
N SER A 201 -6.19 21.30 7.44
CA SER A 201 -5.35 20.17 7.87
C SER A 201 -6.07 19.30 8.91
N GLN A 202 -6.71 19.90 9.91
CA GLN A 202 -7.44 19.17 10.94
C GLN A 202 -8.59 18.36 10.32
N SER A 203 -9.44 18.98 9.49
CA SER A 203 -10.56 18.30 8.85
C SER A 203 -10.11 17.16 7.93
N TYR A 204 -9.03 17.37 7.18
CA TYR A 204 -8.39 16.33 6.38
C TYR A 204 -7.97 15.14 7.24
N PHE A 205 -7.24 15.41 8.33
CA PHE A 205 -6.78 14.35 9.22
C PHE A 205 -7.92 13.61 9.89
N ASP A 206 -9.00 14.28 10.27
CA ASP A 206 -10.19 13.65 10.84
C ASP A 206 -10.87 12.70 9.82
N PHE A 207 -10.94 13.11 8.54
CA PHE A 207 -11.53 12.31 7.47
C PHE A 207 -10.68 11.08 7.11
N VAL A 208 -9.39 11.25 6.80
CA VAL A 208 -8.51 10.13 6.38
C VAL A 208 -8.25 9.12 7.50
N THR A 209 -8.58 9.51 8.71
CA THR A 209 -8.47 8.69 9.91
C THR A 209 -9.74 7.86 10.17
N SER A 210 -10.89 8.25 9.62
CA SER A 210 -12.19 7.65 9.92
C SER A 210 -12.90 6.97 8.74
N GLY A 211 -12.55 7.28 7.48
CA GLY A 211 -13.31 6.77 6.33
C GLY A 211 -12.59 6.59 4.99
N ALA A 212 -11.33 7.03 4.83
CA ALA A 212 -10.64 7.03 3.54
C ALA A 212 -9.65 5.85 3.37
N GLU A 213 -10.13 4.60 3.47
CA GLU A 213 -9.26 3.41 3.43
C GLU A 213 -8.59 3.18 2.07
N CYS A 214 -9.21 3.60 0.96
CA CYS A 214 -8.64 3.50 -0.39
C CYS A 214 -7.37 4.34 -0.57
N LEU A 215 -7.17 5.38 0.24
CA LEU A 215 -5.99 6.24 0.11
C LEU A 215 -4.71 5.61 0.68
N ASN A 216 -4.75 4.35 1.10
CA ASN A 216 -3.58 3.69 1.67
C ASN A 216 -2.88 2.75 0.68
N ASN A 217 -3.48 2.42 -0.47
CA ASN A 217 -2.77 1.66 -1.50
C ASN A 217 -1.86 2.56 -2.32
N PHE A 218 -0.72 1.99 -2.74
CA PHE A 218 0.09 2.62 -3.75
C PHE A 218 -0.57 2.47 -5.13
N PRO A 219 -0.50 3.48 -6.00
CA PRO A 219 -1.00 3.37 -7.36
C PRO A 219 -0.38 2.17 -8.06
N GLN A 220 -1.21 1.27 -8.58
CA GLN A 220 -0.71 0.15 -9.37
C GLN A 220 -0.16 0.71 -10.69
N GLU A 221 1.16 0.61 -10.91
CA GLU A 221 1.76 1.09 -12.16
C GLU A 221 1.14 0.33 -13.35
N VAL A 222 0.42 1.05 -14.20
CA VAL A 222 0.03 0.54 -15.53
C VAL A 222 1.28 0.61 -16.40
N VAL A 223 2.10 -0.44 -16.35
CA VAL A 223 3.29 -0.57 -17.21
C VAL A 223 2.82 -1.10 -18.56
N GLU A 224 2.77 -0.23 -19.57
CA GLU A 224 2.75 -0.66 -20.97
C GLU A 224 4.03 -1.47 -21.25
N PRO A 225 3.92 -2.66 -21.89
CA PRO A 225 5.09 -3.49 -22.20
C PRO A 225 6.17 -2.70 -22.92
N LYS A 226 7.37 -2.64 -22.35
CA LYS A 226 8.45 -1.79 -22.85
C LYS A 226 9.79 -2.49 -22.82
N CYS A 227 10.16 -2.97 -24.01
CA CYS A 227 11.49 -3.49 -24.27
C CYS A 227 12.60 -2.53 -23.84
N GLY A 228 13.46 -3.03 -22.96
CA GLY A 228 14.61 -2.35 -22.41
C GLY A 228 14.43 -1.86 -20.97
N ASN A 229 13.41 -2.35 -20.26
CA ASN A 229 13.16 -2.09 -18.84
C ASN A 229 13.65 -3.25 -17.92
N LYS A 230 14.24 -4.31 -18.50
CA LYS A 230 14.72 -5.55 -17.83
C LYS A 230 13.61 -6.43 -17.27
N LEU A 231 12.37 -6.24 -17.69
CA LEU A 231 11.25 -7.08 -17.35
C LEU A 231 10.79 -7.81 -18.62
N VAL A 232 10.72 -9.14 -18.57
CA VAL A 232 10.21 -9.89 -19.73
C VAL A 232 8.69 -9.82 -19.72
N GLU A 233 8.15 -9.04 -20.65
CA GLU A 233 6.72 -8.76 -20.75
C GLU A 233 6.06 -9.50 -21.92
N LYS A 234 4.73 -9.39 -22.05
CA LYS A 234 3.97 -10.11 -23.08
C LYS A 234 4.41 -9.69 -24.49
N GLY A 235 5.02 -10.62 -25.23
CA GLY A 235 5.52 -10.41 -26.60
C GLY A 235 7.05 -10.41 -26.71
N GLU A 236 7.74 -10.35 -25.58
CA GLU A 236 9.19 -10.38 -25.48
C GLU A 236 9.69 -11.79 -25.15
N GLU A 237 10.88 -12.15 -25.64
CA GLU A 237 11.54 -13.41 -25.31
C GLU A 237 12.61 -13.23 -24.22
N CYS A 238 13.12 -12.00 -24.09
CA CYS A 238 14.12 -11.60 -23.12
C CYS A 238 14.17 -10.07 -23.04
N ASP A 239 14.69 -9.52 -21.94
CA ASP A 239 14.98 -8.09 -21.82
C ASP A 239 16.29 -7.88 -21.03
N CYS A 240 17.32 -7.39 -21.73
CA CYS A 240 18.66 -7.09 -21.20
C CYS A 240 18.85 -5.63 -20.79
N GLY A 241 17.81 -4.80 -20.89
CA GLY A 241 17.81 -3.38 -20.57
C GLY A 241 18.12 -2.50 -21.78
N THR A 242 18.90 -1.46 -21.56
CA THR A 242 19.21 -0.48 -22.60
C THR A 242 19.94 -1.12 -23.79
N LYS A 243 19.87 -0.48 -24.97
CA LYS A 243 20.57 -0.96 -26.18
C LYS A 243 22.06 -1.22 -25.96
N LYS A 244 22.71 -0.46 -25.08
CA LYS A 244 24.12 -0.62 -24.75
C LYS A 244 24.37 -1.86 -23.88
N GLU A 245 23.54 -2.07 -22.85
CA GLU A 245 23.62 -3.28 -22.01
C GLU A 245 23.37 -4.55 -22.84
N CYS A 246 22.38 -4.51 -23.74
CA CYS A 246 22.08 -5.61 -24.67
C CYS A 246 23.17 -5.89 -25.71
N GLN A 247 24.08 -4.94 -25.99
CA GLN A 247 25.21 -5.20 -26.86
C GLN A 247 26.25 -6.11 -26.18
N GLU A 248 26.38 -5.98 -24.86
CA GLU A 248 27.27 -6.79 -24.02
C GLU A 248 26.62 -8.11 -23.59
N ASP A 249 25.29 -8.23 -23.66
CA ASP A 249 24.56 -9.46 -23.35
C ASP A 249 24.77 -10.55 -24.42
N PRO A 250 25.28 -11.75 -24.03
CA PRO A 250 25.58 -12.84 -24.96
C PRO A 250 24.34 -13.60 -25.44
N CYS A 251 23.18 -13.42 -24.82
CA CYS A 251 21.98 -14.24 -25.03
C CYS A 251 20.79 -13.45 -25.61
N CYS A 252 20.69 -12.15 -25.32
CA CYS A 252 19.56 -11.30 -25.72
C CYS A 252 19.97 -10.18 -26.69
N GLN A 253 19.04 -9.78 -27.56
CA GLN A 253 19.20 -8.69 -28.50
C GLN A 253 18.43 -7.43 -28.05
N PRO A 254 18.83 -6.21 -28.49
CA PRO A 254 18.15 -4.95 -28.11
C PRO A 254 16.69 -4.79 -28.55
N ASN A 255 16.13 -5.76 -29.28
CA ASN A 255 14.73 -5.83 -29.71
C ASN A 255 13.92 -6.85 -28.90
N CYS A 256 14.45 -7.26 -27.73
CA CYS A 256 13.82 -8.21 -26.82
C CYS A 256 13.55 -9.60 -27.43
N LYS A 257 14.49 -10.02 -28.28
CA LYS A 257 14.55 -11.34 -28.91
C LYS A 257 15.84 -12.06 -28.52
N MET A 258 15.75 -13.38 -28.40
CA MET A 258 16.94 -14.18 -28.12
C MET A 258 17.90 -14.19 -29.31
N ARG A 259 19.20 -14.26 -29.02
CA ARG A 259 20.22 -14.44 -30.05
C ARG A 259 20.16 -15.87 -30.62
N PRO A 260 20.52 -16.06 -31.90
CA PRO A 260 20.56 -17.40 -32.49
C PRO A 260 21.43 -18.36 -31.68
N GLY A 261 20.88 -19.53 -31.32
CA GLY A 261 21.56 -20.56 -30.53
C GLY A 261 21.39 -20.43 -29.00
N ALA A 262 20.86 -19.30 -28.51
CA ALA A 262 20.46 -19.18 -27.11
C ALA A 262 19.20 -20.01 -26.86
N LYS A 263 19.21 -20.82 -25.80
CA LYS A 263 18.03 -21.57 -25.32
C LYS A 263 17.40 -20.93 -24.09
N CYS A 264 18.12 -20.00 -23.46
CA CYS A 264 17.67 -19.22 -22.33
C CYS A 264 18.49 -17.92 -22.24
N THR A 265 17.98 -16.95 -21.49
CA THR A 265 18.65 -15.67 -21.25
C THR A 265 18.84 -15.37 -19.77
N SER A 266 17.93 -15.85 -18.93
CA SER A 266 17.91 -15.62 -17.48
C SER A 266 17.27 -16.81 -16.77
N GLY A 267 17.46 -16.90 -15.46
CA GLY A 267 16.95 -17.98 -14.60
C GLY A 267 18.06 -18.82 -13.98
N LEU A 268 17.78 -19.40 -12.81
CA LEU A 268 18.76 -20.16 -12.01
C LEU A 268 19.24 -21.45 -12.71
N CYS A 269 18.51 -21.92 -13.73
CA CYS A 269 18.87 -23.05 -14.57
C CYS A 269 19.40 -22.64 -15.95
N CYS A 270 19.86 -21.39 -16.10
CA CYS A 270 20.49 -20.88 -17.32
C CYS A 270 21.95 -20.51 -17.08
N GLU A 271 22.86 -21.08 -17.85
CA GLU A 271 24.29 -20.75 -17.80
C GLU A 271 24.81 -20.63 -19.23
N GLN A 272 25.48 -19.51 -19.53
CA GLN A 272 26.03 -19.25 -20.88
C GLN A 272 25.01 -19.45 -22.02
N CYS A 273 23.79 -18.92 -21.83
CA CYS A 273 22.67 -19.03 -22.76
C CYS A 273 22.17 -20.46 -23.03
N GLN A 274 22.60 -21.44 -22.23
CA GLN A 274 22.18 -22.84 -22.33
C GLN A 274 21.50 -23.30 -21.05
N LEU A 275 20.59 -24.25 -21.20
CA LEU A 275 19.93 -24.89 -20.07
C LEU A 275 20.91 -25.78 -19.32
N LEU A 276 20.90 -25.67 -18.00
CA LEU A 276 21.64 -26.58 -17.13
C LEU A 276 21.08 -28.00 -17.23
N PRO A 277 21.92 -29.04 -17.16
CA PRO A 277 21.47 -30.42 -17.24
C PRO A 277 20.56 -30.80 -16.05
N ALA A 278 19.73 -31.81 -16.27
CA ALA A 278 18.88 -32.35 -15.22
C ALA A 278 19.71 -32.83 -14.01
N GLY A 279 19.29 -32.48 -12.79
CA GLY A 279 19.98 -32.86 -11.55
C GLY A 279 21.04 -31.86 -11.05
N LYS A 280 21.26 -30.72 -11.72
CA LYS A 280 22.08 -29.63 -11.15
C LYS A 280 21.26 -28.84 -10.13
N ILE A 281 21.81 -28.62 -8.93
CA ILE A 281 21.14 -27.85 -7.88
C ILE A 281 20.99 -26.40 -8.36
N CYS A 282 19.77 -25.87 -8.33
CA CYS A 282 19.47 -24.47 -8.63
C CYS A 282 19.10 -23.68 -7.37
N ARG A 283 18.62 -24.35 -6.32
CA ARG A 283 18.38 -23.73 -5.01
C ARG A 283 18.80 -24.70 -3.90
N GLU A 284 19.65 -24.22 -3.01
CA GLU A 284 20.04 -24.95 -1.81
C GLU A 284 18.93 -24.89 -0.76
N LYS A 285 18.86 -25.91 0.11
CA LYS A 285 18.00 -25.89 1.29
C LYS A 285 18.47 -24.82 2.28
N GLN A 286 17.53 -24.09 2.87
CA GLN A 286 17.83 -23.00 3.81
C GLN A 286 17.87 -23.46 5.27
N ASN A 287 17.11 -24.51 5.60
CA ASN A 287 17.01 -25.05 6.95
C ASN A 287 16.54 -26.52 6.91
N GLU A 288 16.33 -27.12 8.08
CA GLU A 288 15.92 -28.52 8.22
C GLU A 288 14.51 -28.84 7.69
N CYS A 289 13.64 -27.83 7.56
CA CYS A 289 12.28 -27.95 7.02
C CYS A 289 12.21 -27.66 5.51
N ASP A 290 13.36 -27.48 4.86
CA ASP A 290 13.46 -27.09 3.46
C ASP A 290 14.20 -28.15 2.63
N LEU A 291 13.84 -28.28 1.35
CA LEU A 291 14.48 -29.20 0.41
C LEU A 291 15.35 -28.43 -0.61
N GLU A 292 16.16 -29.18 -1.35
CA GLU A 292 16.95 -28.65 -2.47
C GLU A 292 16.17 -28.87 -3.77
N GLU A 293 16.25 -27.92 -4.70
CA GLU A 293 15.67 -28.06 -6.03
C GLU A 293 16.74 -28.22 -7.09
N PHE A 294 16.37 -29.01 -8.09
CA PHE A 294 17.24 -29.41 -9.17
C PHE A 294 16.65 -28.98 -10.50
N CYS A 295 17.50 -28.44 -11.38
CA CYS A 295 17.13 -28.18 -12.75
C CYS A 295 16.63 -29.47 -13.40
N ASN A 296 15.61 -29.36 -14.24
CA ASN A 296 15.03 -30.49 -14.97
C ASN A 296 15.61 -30.67 -16.38
N GLY A 297 16.47 -29.75 -16.83
CA GLY A 297 17.09 -29.78 -18.15
C GLY A 297 16.24 -29.26 -19.30
N THR A 298 15.00 -28.80 -19.05
CA THR A 298 14.05 -28.40 -20.09
C THR A 298 13.56 -26.95 -19.97
N THR A 299 13.66 -26.35 -18.79
CA THR A 299 13.33 -24.94 -18.53
C THR A 299 14.49 -24.20 -17.87
N PRO A 300 14.67 -22.89 -18.11
CA PRO A 300 15.67 -22.09 -17.42
C PRO A 300 15.28 -21.68 -15.99
N LEU A 301 14.03 -21.91 -15.60
CA LEU A 301 13.53 -21.66 -14.26
C LEU A 301 13.88 -22.84 -13.34
N CYS A 302 14.25 -22.54 -12.10
CA CYS A 302 14.27 -23.56 -11.05
C CYS A 302 12.82 -24.02 -10.82
N PRO A 303 12.56 -25.32 -10.58
CA PRO A 303 11.23 -25.80 -10.23
C PRO A 303 10.62 -25.07 -9.04
N GLU A 304 9.32 -25.27 -8.84
CA GLU A 304 8.63 -24.77 -7.65
C GLU A 304 9.33 -25.23 -6.37
N ASP A 305 9.40 -24.31 -5.41
CA ASP A 305 10.02 -24.48 -4.11
C ASP A 305 9.22 -25.49 -3.28
N VAL A 306 9.84 -26.63 -2.98
CA VAL A 306 9.22 -27.70 -2.20
C VAL A 306 9.92 -27.82 -0.85
N TYR A 307 9.16 -28.24 0.15
CA TYR A 307 9.64 -28.29 1.52
C TYR A 307 9.25 -29.60 2.20
N VAL A 308 9.90 -29.85 3.35
CA VAL A 308 9.63 -31.04 4.17
C VAL A 308 8.17 -31.01 4.62
N GLN A 309 7.50 -32.16 4.60
CA GLN A 309 6.09 -32.29 4.96
C GLN A 309 5.76 -31.57 6.28
N ASP A 310 4.71 -30.74 6.26
CA ASP A 310 4.25 -30.03 7.45
C ASP A 310 3.93 -31.01 8.59
N GLY A 311 4.33 -30.65 9.80
CA GLY A 311 4.21 -31.50 10.99
C GLY A 311 5.46 -32.36 11.27
N THR A 312 6.45 -32.39 10.38
CA THR A 312 7.73 -33.05 10.66
C THR A 312 8.43 -32.34 11.83
N LEU A 313 8.99 -33.10 12.77
CA LEU A 313 9.73 -32.52 13.90
C LEU A 313 10.97 -31.76 13.43
N CYS A 314 11.17 -30.59 14.02
CA CYS A 314 12.35 -29.76 13.82
C CYS A 314 12.94 -29.35 15.19
N SER A 315 14.04 -28.61 15.18
CA SER A 315 14.77 -28.21 16.38
C SER A 315 13.87 -27.71 17.52
N ASP A 316 14.28 -28.00 18.77
CA ASP A 316 13.65 -27.50 20.00
C ASP A 316 12.15 -27.86 20.12
N ASP A 317 11.79 -29.10 19.76
CA ASP A 317 10.41 -29.64 19.74
C ASP A 317 9.43 -28.85 18.85
N GLY A 318 9.97 -28.14 17.86
CA GLY A 318 9.21 -27.45 16.83
C GLY A 318 8.64 -28.41 15.79
N HIS A 319 7.76 -27.88 14.94
CA HIS A 319 7.28 -28.59 13.76
C HIS A 319 7.54 -27.75 12.52
N CYS A 320 7.91 -28.42 11.44
CA CYS A 320 7.99 -27.82 10.13
C CYS A 320 6.60 -27.38 9.69
N TYR A 321 6.51 -26.14 9.24
CA TYR A 321 5.30 -25.61 8.63
C TYR A 321 5.71 -24.62 7.54
N HIS A 322 5.27 -24.85 6.30
CA HIS A 322 5.54 -23.97 5.15
C HIS A 322 7.02 -23.55 5.10
N LYS A 323 7.92 -24.54 4.95
CA LYS A 323 9.39 -24.35 4.81
C LYS A 323 10.13 -23.86 6.07
N GLY A 324 9.45 -23.62 7.19
CA GLY A 324 10.05 -23.05 8.39
C GLY A 324 9.87 -23.87 9.66
N CYS A 325 10.87 -23.78 10.55
CA CYS A 325 10.77 -24.22 11.94
C CYS A 325 10.53 -23.01 12.85
N TYR A 326 9.28 -22.79 13.25
CA TYR A 326 8.87 -21.59 13.97
C TYR A 326 8.69 -21.83 15.47
N LEU A 327 9.29 -20.94 16.27
CA LEU A 327 9.30 -20.99 17.74
C LEU A 327 9.21 -19.58 18.30
N HIS A 328 8.44 -19.38 19.38
CA HIS A 328 8.38 -18.09 20.06
C HIS A 328 9.76 -17.59 20.50
N LEU A 329 10.63 -18.49 20.98
CA LEU A 329 11.98 -18.15 21.41
C LEU A 329 12.81 -17.59 20.24
N ARG A 330 12.86 -18.29 19.11
CA ARG A 330 13.62 -17.86 17.93
C ARG A 330 13.07 -16.54 17.39
N GLN A 331 11.75 -16.37 17.39
CA GLN A 331 11.14 -15.11 16.98
C GLN A 331 11.54 -13.96 17.90
N CYS A 332 11.51 -14.16 19.22
CA CYS A 332 11.99 -13.16 20.18
C CYS A 332 13.47 -12.82 19.97
N GLN A 333 14.32 -13.82 19.70
CA GLN A 333 15.75 -13.62 19.46
C GLN A 333 16.02 -12.88 18.14
N ASN A 334 15.23 -13.14 17.10
CA ASN A 334 15.33 -12.44 15.83
C ASN A 334 14.90 -10.97 15.95
N ILE A 335 13.89 -10.69 16.77
CA ILE A 335 13.36 -9.33 16.95
C ILE A 335 14.21 -8.51 17.91
N PHE A 336 14.57 -9.07 19.07
CA PHE A 336 15.16 -8.34 20.20
C PHE A 336 16.62 -8.74 20.50
N GLY A 337 17.21 -9.61 19.69
CA GLY A 337 18.57 -10.12 19.83
C GLY A 337 18.65 -11.42 20.63
N LEU A 338 19.79 -12.13 20.50
CA LEU A 338 20.00 -13.50 20.99
C LEU A 338 19.75 -13.72 22.50
N GLN A 339 19.80 -12.66 23.30
CA GLN A 339 19.55 -12.75 24.75
C GLN A 339 18.06 -12.73 25.12
N ALA A 340 17.19 -12.33 24.19
CA ALA A 340 15.76 -12.33 24.41
C ALA A 340 15.24 -13.75 24.63
N LYS A 341 14.19 -13.87 25.43
CA LYS A 341 13.54 -15.14 25.78
C LYS A 341 12.06 -15.07 25.45
N ASN A 342 11.46 -16.23 25.18
CA ASN A 342 10.01 -16.34 25.17
C ASN A 342 9.44 -15.90 26.53
N ALA A 343 8.44 -15.04 26.51
CA ALA A 343 7.78 -14.60 27.73
C ALA A 343 6.92 -15.72 28.35
N PRO A 344 6.66 -15.68 29.66
CA PRO A 344 5.70 -16.59 30.27
C PRO A 344 4.28 -16.34 29.74
N LEU A 345 3.44 -17.37 29.78
CA LEU A 345 2.03 -17.33 29.35
C LEU A 345 1.26 -16.14 29.91
N ARG A 346 1.60 -15.68 31.12
CA ARG A 346 0.96 -14.52 31.74
C ARG A 346 1.16 -13.21 30.95
N CYS A 347 2.31 -13.00 30.30
CA CYS A 347 2.49 -11.85 29.39
C CYS A 347 1.50 -11.92 28.22
N TYR A 348 1.41 -13.08 27.58
CA TYR A 348 0.48 -13.30 26.47
C TYR A 348 -0.98 -13.09 26.90
N ARG A 349 -1.39 -13.67 28.03
CA ARG A 349 -2.77 -13.54 28.52
C ARG A 349 -3.14 -12.09 28.84
N GLU A 350 -2.29 -11.33 29.53
CA GLU A 350 -2.59 -9.94 29.90
C GLU A 350 -2.58 -8.98 28.71
N ILE A 351 -1.76 -9.26 27.69
CA ILE A 351 -1.55 -8.34 26.57
C ILE A 351 -2.48 -8.70 25.41
N ASN A 352 -2.50 -9.96 24.97
CA ASN A 352 -3.23 -10.36 23.76
C ASN A 352 -4.76 -10.41 23.94
N THR A 353 -5.26 -10.48 25.18
CA THR A 353 -6.71 -10.37 25.47
C THR A 353 -7.24 -8.94 25.43
N LYS A 354 -6.36 -7.93 25.39
CA LYS A 354 -6.77 -6.51 25.29
C LYS A 354 -7.41 -6.20 23.95
N GLY A 355 -6.95 -6.82 22.87
CA GLY A 355 -7.41 -6.51 21.51
C GLY A 355 -7.11 -5.07 21.16
N ASP A 356 -5.85 -4.67 21.35
CA ASP A 356 -5.34 -3.37 20.95
C ASP A 356 -4.16 -3.54 19.98
N ARG A 357 -3.55 -2.44 19.56
CA ARG A 357 -2.42 -2.41 18.61
C ARG A 357 -1.22 -3.27 19.03
N PHE A 358 -1.06 -3.52 20.33
CA PHE A 358 0.10 -4.17 20.92
C PHE A 358 -0.17 -5.60 21.41
N GLY A 359 -1.44 -5.97 21.55
CA GLY A 359 -1.88 -7.32 21.87
C GLY A 359 -3.24 -7.65 21.28
N ASN A 360 -3.24 -8.53 20.29
CA ASN A 360 -4.43 -8.94 19.54
C ASN A 360 -4.21 -10.28 18.82
N CYS A 361 -5.28 -10.86 18.30
CA CYS A 361 -5.31 -12.03 17.41
C CYS A 361 -5.65 -11.60 15.98
N GLY A 362 -5.00 -10.55 15.49
CA GLY A 362 -5.17 -10.03 14.13
C GLY A 362 -6.09 -8.81 14.05
N ILE A 363 -6.24 -8.32 12.82
CA ILE A 363 -7.04 -7.16 12.47
C ILE A 363 -8.14 -7.64 11.53
N SER A 364 -9.39 -7.35 11.85
CA SER A 364 -10.55 -7.65 11.01
C SER A 364 -11.45 -6.43 10.96
N GLN A 365 -11.89 -6.03 9.76
CA GLN A 365 -12.74 -4.85 9.54
C GLN A 365 -12.21 -3.60 10.25
N ASN A 366 -10.91 -3.33 10.10
CA ASN A 366 -10.20 -2.21 10.72
C ASN A 366 -10.28 -2.16 12.27
N ARG A 367 -10.49 -3.31 12.91
CA ARG A 367 -10.51 -3.47 14.37
C ARG A 367 -9.57 -4.57 14.83
N TYR A 368 -8.93 -4.35 15.97
CA TYR A 368 -8.09 -5.35 16.62
C TYR A 368 -8.95 -6.42 17.29
N MET A 369 -8.73 -7.67 16.92
CA MET A 369 -9.44 -8.80 17.50
C MET A 369 -8.81 -9.17 18.85
N LYS A 370 -9.63 -9.25 19.89
CA LYS A 370 -9.21 -9.81 21.19
C LYS A 370 -8.94 -11.30 21.03
N CYS A 371 -7.85 -11.79 21.58
CA CYS A 371 -7.62 -13.24 21.63
C CYS A 371 -8.55 -13.92 22.64
N ALA A 372 -9.06 -15.09 22.29
CA ALA A 372 -9.57 -16.04 23.27
C ALA A 372 -8.41 -16.51 24.17
N VAL A 373 -8.74 -17.04 25.35
CA VAL A 373 -7.74 -17.39 26.37
C VAL A 373 -6.82 -18.52 25.90
N GLU A 374 -7.37 -19.44 25.12
CA GLU A 374 -6.73 -20.55 24.44
C GLU A 374 -5.82 -20.11 23.27
N ASP A 375 -6.12 -18.96 22.65
CA ASP A 375 -5.42 -18.44 21.47
C ASP A 375 -4.33 -17.43 21.80
N VAL A 376 -4.14 -17.07 23.07
CA VAL A 376 -3.23 -15.98 23.45
C VAL A 376 -1.78 -16.23 23.00
N LEU A 377 -1.36 -17.48 22.86
CA LEU A 377 -0.03 -17.84 22.34
C LEU A 377 0.09 -17.73 20.81
N CYS A 378 -1.02 -17.50 20.10
CA CYS A 378 -1.07 -17.31 18.64
C CYS A 378 -1.36 -15.86 18.22
N GLY A 379 -1.51 -14.95 19.18
CA GLY A 379 -1.69 -13.52 18.94
C GLY A 379 -0.39 -12.81 18.55
N ARG A 380 0.01 -11.81 19.34
CA ARG A 380 1.31 -11.12 19.19
C ARG A 380 2.36 -11.75 20.10
N VAL A 381 3.58 -11.89 19.58
CA VAL A 381 4.71 -12.48 20.33
C VAL A 381 5.05 -11.60 21.53
N GLN A 382 5.31 -12.22 22.67
CA GLN A 382 5.72 -11.54 23.89
C GLN A 382 7.09 -12.07 24.31
N CYS A 383 8.01 -11.15 24.57
CA CYS A 383 9.40 -11.45 24.87
C CYS A 383 9.82 -10.90 26.23
N THR A 384 10.86 -11.48 26.82
CA THR A 384 11.49 -11.01 28.06
C THR A 384 13.01 -10.97 27.90
N ASN A 385 13.71 -10.43 28.89
CA ASN A 385 15.17 -10.35 28.90
C ASN A 385 15.76 -9.52 27.73
N VAL A 386 15.02 -8.51 27.26
CA VAL A 386 15.48 -7.52 26.28
C VAL A 386 16.36 -6.50 27.00
N LYS A 387 17.66 -6.51 26.75
CA LYS A 387 18.64 -5.63 27.43
C LYS A 387 18.84 -4.29 26.73
N ALA A 388 18.75 -4.28 25.41
CA ALA A 388 18.87 -3.09 24.58
C ALA A 388 17.86 -3.21 23.44
N THR A 389 17.23 -2.08 23.09
CA THR A 389 16.36 -2.01 21.92
C THR A 389 17.23 -2.04 20.66
N PRO A 390 17.03 -3.01 19.75
CA PRO A 390 17.79 -3.03 18.51
C PRO A 390 17.39 -1.84 17.63
N PRO A 391 18.25 -1.43 16.69
CA PRO A 391 17.84 -0.52 15.62
C PRO A 391 16.71 -1.20 14.84
N MET A 392 15.55 -0.54 14.78
CA MET A 392 14.39 -1.05 14.08
C MET A 392 14.16 -0.29 12.78
N PRO A 393 13.56 -0.92 11.76
CA PRO A 393 13.09 -0.21 10.58
C PRO A 393 12.12 0.93 10.93
N ASP A 394 12.03 1.93 10.06
CA ASP A 394 11.04 3.00 10.17
C ASP A 394 9.63 2.41 10.34
N HIS A 395 8.76 3.13 11.05
CA HIS A 395 7.41 2.71 11.41
C HIS A 395 7.29 1.53 12.39
N THR A 396 8.37 1.13 13.06
CA THR A 396 8.32 0.11 14.13
C THR A 396 8.20 0.76 15.51
N THR A 397 7.16 0.43 16.27
CA THR A 397 7.00 0.83 17.67
C THR A 397 7.21 -0.35 18.61
N LEU A 398 8.21 -0.21 19.49
CA LEU A 398 8.48 -1.15 20.56
C LEU A 398 7.63 -0.78 21.77
N ILE A 399 6.99 -1.77 22.40
CA ILE A 399 6.28 -1.58 23.67
C ILE A 399 6.91 -2.42 24.77
N GLN A 400 7.00 -1.82 25.94
CA GLN A 400 7.41 -2.47 27.17
C GLN A 400 6.29 -2.35 28.20
N THR A 401 5.75 -3.48 28.65
CA THR A 401 4.64 -3.55 29.61
C THR A 401 5.12 -4.19 30.92
N HIS A 402 5.00 -3.48 32.04
CA HIS A 402 5.32 -4.01 33.37
C HIS A 402 4.11 -4.70 34.00
N LEU A 403 4.19 -6.02 34.18
CA LEU A 403 3.23 -6.77 34.98
C LEU A 403 3.67 -6.77 36.45
N LYS A 404 3.19 -5.77 37.21
CA LYS A 404 3.60 -5.50 38.60
C LYS A 404 3.44 -6.70 39.54
N GLU A 405 2.34 -7.45 39.39
CA GLU A 405 2.02 -8.58 40.27
C GLU A 405 3.05 -9.72 40.25
N ILE A 406 3.74 -9.89 39.13
CA ILE A 406 4.78 -10.92 38.95
C ILE A 406 6.17 -10.31 38.75
N ASN A 407 6.26 -8.99 38.78
CA ASN A 407 7.45 -8.22 38.50
C ASN A 407 8.16 -8.63 37.19
N ILE A 408 7.39 -8.75 36.09
CA ILE A 408 7.93 -9.12 34.77
C ILE A 408 7.73 -7.97 33.78
N MET A 409 8.77 -7.68 33.01
CA MET A 409 8.74 -6.77 31.86
C MET A 409 8.50 -7.57 30.58
N CYS A 410 7.31 -7.43 30.01
CA CYS A 410 6.95 -8.03 28.72
C CYS A 410 7.27 -7.03 27.60
N TRP A 411 7.86 -7.51 26.52
CA TRP A 411 8.23 -6.73 25.35
C TRP A 411 7.48 -7.25 24.13
N GLY A 412 7.01 -6.33 23.29
CA GLY A 412 6.32 -6.66 22.06
C GLY A 412 6.49 -5.56 21.03
N LEU A 413 5.92 -5.80 19.86
CA LEU A 413 5.85 -4.83 18.76
C LEU A 413 4.40 -4.45 18.51
N ASP A 414 4.20 -3.27 17.99
CA ASP A 414 2.93 -2.84 17.46
C ASP A 414 2.72 -3.37 16.03
N TYR A 415 1.47 -3.37 15.55
CA TYR A 415 1.16 -3.48 14.13
C TYR A 415 -0.21 -2.85 13.85
N HIS A 416 -0.34 -2.05 12.80
CA HIS A 416 -1.58 -1.33 12.49
C HIS A 416 -1.90 -1.33 10.99
N ILE A 417 -3.13 -0.96 10.64
CA ILE A 417 -3.68 -1.13 9.28
C ILE A 417 -2.86 -0.43 8.19
N SER A 418 -2.31 0.75 8.46
CA SER A 418 -1.48 1.44 7.45
C SER A 418 -0.21 0.66 7.07
N LEU A 419 0.33 -0.19 7.96
CA LEU A 419 1.46 -1.06 7.62
C LEU A 419 1.05 -2.15 6.63
N ILE A 420 -0.19 -2.65 6.73
CA ILE A 420 -0.75 -3.62 5.78
C ILE A 420 -0.80 -3.00 4.39
N ALA A 421 -1.33 -1.78 4.29
CA ALA A 421 -1.46 -1.08 3.03
C ALA A 421 -0.10 -0.72 2.40
N MET A 422 0.92 -0.51 3.24
CA MET A 422 2.30 -0.36 2.82
C MET A 422 3.00 -1.66 2.39
N GLY A 423 2.33 -2.82 2.53
CA GLY A 423 2.93 -4.12 2.26
C GLY A 423 4.01 -4.54 3.26
N LEU A 424 4.07 -3.90 4.44
CA LEU A 424 5.04 -4.24 5.48
C LEU A 424 4.57 -5.49 6.25
N GLN A 425 5.47 -6.44 6.48
CA GLN A 425 5.14 -7.69 7.17
C GLN A 425 5.00 -7.51 8.70
N ASP A 426 4.00 -8.15 9.31
CA ASP A 426 3.83 -8.19 10.77
C ASP A 426 4.85 -9.14 11.44
N ILE A 427 6.08 -8.67 11.64
CA ILE A 427 7.12 -9.46 12.32
C ILE A 427 6.79 -9.76 13.79
N GLY A 428 5.86 -9.02 14.40
CA GLY A 428 5.41 -9.23 15.78
C GLY A 428 4.26 -10.24 15.92
N ALA A 429 3.72 -10.72 14.80
CA ALA A 429 2.76 -11.82 14.77
C ALA A 429 3.39 -13.14 15.14
N VAL A 430 2.80 -13.92 16.04
CA VAL A 430 3.24 -15.32 16.17
C VAL A 430 3.02 -16.02 14.82
N LYS A 431 4.09 -16.61 14.28
CA LYS A 431 4.06 -17.25 12.96
C LYS A 431 3.23 -18.52 13.00
N ASP A 432 2.48 -18.76 11.94
CA ASP A 432 1.75 -20.01 11.77
C ASP A 432 2.71 -21.22 11.77
N GLY A 433 2.27 -22.33 12.34
CA GLY A 433 3.09 -23.50 12.63
C GLY A 433 3.80 -23.48 13.98
N THR A 434 3.82 -22.34 14.68
CA THR A 434 4.41 -22.27 16.03
C THR A 434 3.57 -23.08 17.02
N SER A 435 4.23 -23.89 17.86
CA SER A 435 3.54 -24.67 18.91
C SER A 435 2.87 -23.76 19.95
N CYS A 436 1.60 -24.01 20.25
CA CYS A 436 0.84 -23.30 21.29
C CYS A 436 0.42 -24.23 22.45
N GLY A 437 0.86 -25.49 22.42
CA GLY A 437 0.59 -26.48 23.44
C GLY A 437 0.92 -27.89 22.94
N PRO A 438 0.85 -28.91 23.81
CA PRO A 438 1.11 -30.29 23.40
C PRO A 438 0.16 -30.73 22.27
N GLY A 439 0.71 -31.07 21.11
CA GLY A 439 -0.06 -31.46 19.92
C GLY A 439 -0.90 -30.33 19.30
N MET A 440 -0.62 -29.07 19.63
CA MET A 440 -1.36 -27.89 19.18
C MET A 440 -0.43 -26.88 18.51
N ILE A 441 -0.89 -26.26 17.42
CA ILE A 441 -0.14 -25.29 16.63
C ILE A 441 -0.99 -24.06 16.29
N CYS A 442 -0.32 -22.93 16.13
CA CYS A 442 -0.93 -21.68 15.71
C CYS A 442 -1.21 -21.70 14.21
N ILE A 443 -2.46 -21.41 13.83
CA ILE A 443 -2.87 -21.20 12.44
C ILE A 443 -3.84 -20.03 12.41
N ASN A 444 -3.62 -19.04 11.55
CA ASN A 444 -4.47 -17.86 11.42
C ASN A 444 -4.84 -17.24 12.78
N ARG A 445 -3.83 -17.07 13.66
CA ARG A 445 -3.99 -16.50 15.01
C ARG A 445 -4.81 -17.33 16.01
N THR A 446 -5.08 -18.60 15.72
CA THR A 446 -5.84 -19.52 16.59
C THR A 446 -5.02 -20.76 16.92
N CYS A 447 -5.18 -21.30 18.13
CA CYS A 447 -4.48 -22.49 18.60
C CYS A 447 -5.31 -23.73 18.29
N GLN A 448 -4.86 -24.54 17.33
CA GLN A 448 -5.62 -25.68 16.80
C GLN A 448 -4.83 -26.99 16.94
N LYS A 449 -5.54 -28.13 16.96
CA LYS A 449 -4.91 -29.46 17.02
C LYS A 449 -4.10 -29.72 15.76
N ALA A 450 -2.84 -30.13 15.88
CA ALA A 450 -1.96 -30.42 14.74
C ALA A 450 -2.41 -31.62 13.87
N SER A 451 -3.48 -32.33 14.26
CA SER A 451 -4.02 -33.50 13.54
C SER A 451 -4.44 -33.20 12.09
N PHE A 452 -4.75 -31.96 11.74
CA PHE A 452 -5.09 -31.58 10.36
C PHE A 452 -3.87 -31.62 9.40
N LEU A 453 -2.65 -31.64 9.92
CA LEU A 453 -1.44 -31.75 9.11
C LEU A 453 -1.22 -33.17 8.54
N HIS A 454 -2.12 -34.11 8.84
CA HIS A 454 -2.06 -35.51 8.36
C HIS A 454 -0.71 -36.20 8.59
N TYR A 455 0.03 -35.76 9.62
CA TYR A 455 1.27 -36.38 10.07
C TYR A 455 0.93 -37.50 11.05
N ASP A 456 1.50 -38.70 10.85
CA ASP A 456 1.26 -39.84 11.73
C ASP A 456 2.10 -39.68 13.02
N PHE A 457 1.47 -39.19 14.08
CA PHE A 457 2.10 -38.99 15.40
C PHE A 457 2.39 -40.30 16.15
N SER A 458 2.22 -41.46 15.51
CA SER A 458 2.41 -42.80 16.09
C SER A 458 3.86 -43.11 16.55
N HIS A 459 4.82 -42.24 16.25
CA HIS A 459 6.24 -42.42 16.55
C HIS A 459 6.82 -41.52 17.66
N LEU A 460 6.00 -40.77 18.41
CA LEU A 460 6.50 -40.02 19.57
C LEU A 460 6.88 -40.97 20.71
N PRO A 461 8.12 -40.89 21.27
CA PRO A 461 8.45 -41.57 22.50
C PRO A 461 7.55 -41.04 23.62
N GLN A 462 6.80 -41.92 24.27
CA GLN A 462 6.17 -41.60 25.55
C GLN A 462 7.28 -41.49 26.60
N THR A 463 7.56 -40.28 27.06
CA THR A 463 8.35 -40.05 28.28
C THR A 463 7.64 -39.10 29.21
#